data_AF-A0AAF0XQU8-F1
#
_entry.id   AF-A0AAF0XQU8-F1
#
_cell.length_a   1.000
_cell.length_b   1.000
_cell.length_c   1.000
_cell.angle_alpha   90.00
_cell.angle_beta   90.00
_cell.angle_gamma   90.00
#
_symmetry.space_group_name_H-M   'P 1'
#
loop_
_entity.id
_entity.type
_entity.pdbx_description
1 polymer ?
#
loop_
_entity_poly.entity_id
_entity_poly.type
_entity_poly.pdbx_seq_one_letter_code
_entity_poly.pdbx_strand_id
1 'polypeptide(L)'
;MNPKRHIDVLLSQQSEQVKNDYRIQLTSAIDCIRFLLLQGLAFRGHDESKESKNRGNFLELLNFLSCHNEKIESVFKNASDNNKLTAPSIQKDITNACSVLTLKAIILELGEEPFAVLVDEARDVSYKEQMAVALRYVNERGCVLERFIGIVHVSDTTAISLKAAIESIFASLGLSISRLRGQGYDGASNMQGQFNGLKSIIFQGQELLADTHFCRKIIYFWLGCDL
;
A
#
# COMPACT_ATOMS: atom_id res chain seq x y z
N MET A 1 8.36 16.88 37.60
CA MET A 1 8.63 16.67 36.16
C MET A 1 9.41 17.88 35.65
N ASN A 2 10.56 17.69 34.99
CA ASN A 2 11.35 18.81 34.47
C ASN A 2 10.83 19.18 33.06
N PRO A 3 10.19 20.36 32.88
CA PRO A 3 9.56 20.74 31.61
C PRO A 3 10.57 20.84 30.45
N LYS A 4 11.87 21.02 30.72
CA LYS A 4 12.93 21.02 29.70
C LYS A 4 13.20 19.66 29.05
N ARG A 5 12.68 18.57 29.61
CA ARG A 5 12.84 17.20 29.09
C ARG A 5 11.61 16.69 28.34
N HIS A 6 10.59 17.53 28.15
CA HIS A 6 9.46 17.16 27.30
C HIS A 6 9.95 16.99 25.85
N ILE A 7 9.49 15.95 25.17
CA ILE A 7 9.92 15.65 23.80
C ILE A 7 9.67 16.85 22.87
N ASP A 8 8.52 17.50 23.02
CA ASP A 8 8.17 18.69 22.23
C ASP A 8 9.15 19.85 22.44
N VAL A 9 9.61 20.04 23.68
CA VAL A 9 10.58 21.08 24.05
C VAL A 9 11.95 20.75 23.45
N LEU A 10 12.39 19.49 23.51
CA LEU A 10 13.66 19.04 22.92
C LEU A 10 13.66 19.13 21.39
N LEU A 11 12.53 18.81 20.74
CA LEU A 11 12.37 18.95 19.29
C LEU A 11 12.34 20.42 18.86
N SER A 12 11.69 21.29 19.64
CA SER A 12 11.67 22.73 19.37
C SER A 12 13.02 23.42 19.55
N GLN A 13 13.90 22.85 20.38
CA GLN A 13 15.26 23.36 20.66
C GLN A 13 16.31 22.95 19.61
N GLN A 14 15.98 22.08 18.66
CA GLN A 14 16.90 21.73 17.57
C GLN A 14 17.16 22.92 16.67
N SER A 15 18.41 23.07 16.21
CA SER A 15 18.78 24.12 15.26
C SER A 15 18.04 23.93 13.93
N GLU A 16 17.77 25.04 13.24
CA GLU A 16 17.15 24.99 11.91
C GLU A 16 17.99 24.20 10.91
N GLN A 17 19.31 24.19 11.07
CA GLN A 17 20.20 23.37 10.24
C GLN A 17 19.90 21.88 10.41
N VAL A 18 19.78 21.38 11.65
CA VAL A 18 19.48 19.96 11.91
C VAL A 18 18.12 19.56 11.33
N LYS A 19 17.11 20.43 11.46
CA LYS A 19 15.79 20.18 10.88
C LYS A 19 15.84 20.14 9.35
N ASN A 20 16.61 21.02 8.73
CA ASN A 20 16.78 21.03 7.28
C ASN A 20 17.55 19.81 6.78
N ASP A 21 18.62 19.41 7.47
CA ASP A 21 19.39 18.22 7.12
C ASP A 21 18.52 16.96 7.20
N TYR A 22 17.73 16.84 8.27
CA TYR A 22 16.76 15.75 8.43
C TYR A 22 15.70 15.74 7.32
N ARG A 23 15.16 16.90 6.94
CA ARG A 23 14.19 17.01 5.83
C ARG A 23 14.81 16.57 4.50
N ILE A 24 16.07 16.92 4.25
CA ILE A 24 16.78 16.49 3.02
C ILE A 24 16.95 14.97 3.03
N GLN A 25 17.36 14.38 4.16
CA GLN A 25 17.50 12.92 4.30
C GLN A 25 16.16 12.21 4.07
N LEU A 26 15.10 12.66 4.75
CA LEU A 26 13.77 12.08 4.65
C LEU A 26 13.20 12.20 3.24
N THR A 27 13.33 13.37 2.60
CA THR A 27 12.86 13.59 1.23
C THR A 27 13.58 12.67 0.26
N SER A 28 14.91 12.53 0.40
CA SER A 28 15.71 11.63 -0.45
C SER A 28 15.28 10.17 -0.29
N ALA A 29 15.03 9.71 0.95
CA ALA A 29 14.53 8.37 1.22
C ALA A 29 13.13 8.16 0.61
N ILE A 30 12.22 9.13 0.78
CA ILE A 30 10.87 9.10 0.20
C ILE A 30 10.93 9.02 -1.33
N ASP A 31 11.81 9.79 -1.98
CA ASP A 31 11.92 9.79 -3.44
C ASP A 31 12.44 8.44 -3.97
N CYS A 32 13.42 7.82 -3.30
CA CYS A 32 13.82 6.45 -3.62
C CYS A 32 12.66 5.46 -3.47
N ILE A 33 11.93 5.51 -2.35
CA ILE A 33 10.80 4.61 -2.09
C ILE A 33 9.71 4.79 -3.14
N ARG A 34 9.36 6.04 -3.47
CA ARG A 34 8.36 6.35 -4.50
C ARG A 34 8.77 5.78 -5.85
N PHE A 35 10.04 5.93 -6.24
CA PHE A 35 10.55 5.35 -7.48
C PHE A 35 10.39 3.83 -7.50
N LEU A 36 10.84 3.14 -6.44
CA LEU A 36 10.76 1.68 -6.35
C LEU A 36 9.32 1.17 -6.37
N LEU A 37 8.42 1.82 -5.63
CA LEU A 37 7.00 1.48 -5.62
C LEU A 37 6.36 1.66 -7.00
N LEU A 38 6.66 2.74 -7.71
CA LEU A 38 6.11 3.01 -9.04
C LEU A 38 6.63 2.03 -10.10
N GLN A 39 7.85 1.53 -9.94
CA GLN A 39 8.46 0.56 -10.85
C GLN A 39 8.17 -0.90 -10.45
N GLY A 40 7.56 -1.15 -9.28
CA GLY A 40 7.36 -2.50 -8.77
C GLY A 40 8.66 -3.24 -8.45
N LEU A 41 9.71 -2.50 -8.05
CA LEU A 41 11.03 -3.07 -7.77
C LEU A 41 11.18 -3.46 -6.31
N ALA A 42 11.83 -4.60 -6.07
CA ALA A 42 12.24 -5.02 -4.73
C ALA A 42 13.14 -3.95 -4.10
N PHE A 43 13.01 -3.71 -2.79
CA PHE A 43 13.78 -2.67 -2.11
C PHE A 43 15.17 -3.18 -1.73
N ARG A 44 15.23 -4.44 -1.32
CA ARG A 44 16.41 -5.06 -0.69
C ARG A 44 17.19 -5.92 -1.65
N GLY A 45 18.47 -6.04 -1.36
CA GLY A 45 19.36 -7.00 -2.02
C GLY A 45 19.51 -8.27 -1.19
N HIS A 46 20.22 -9.25 -1.76
CA HIS A 46 20.60 -10.46 -1.03
C HIS A 46 21.60 -10.15 0.11
N ASP A 47 22.45 -9.13 -0.08
CA ASP A 47 23.44 -8.69 0.89
C ASP A 47 23.53 -7.15 0.91
N GLU A 48 23.13 -6.54 2.02
CA GLU A 48 23.17 -5.08 2.24
C GLU A 48 24.42 -4.61 3.03
N SER A 49 25.39 -5.52 3.26
CA SER A 49 26.68 -5.21 3.91
C SER A 49 27.43 -4.11 3.17
N LYS A 50 28.37 -3.43 3.85
CA LYS A 50 29.12 -2.31 3.23
C LYS A 50 30.09 -2.80 2.14
N GLU A 51 30.47 -4.06 2.23
CA GLU A 51 31.41 -4.74 1.35
C GLU A 51 30.74 -5.32 0.10
N SER A 52 29.40 -5.41 0.11
CA SER A 52 28.62 -5.87 -1.03
C SER A 52 28.73 -4.89 -2.21
N LYS A 53 28.85 -5.46 -3.42
CA LYS A 53 28.85 -4.70 -4.68
C LYS A 53 27.47 -4.23 -5.11
N ASN A 54 26.41 -4.82 -4.55
CA ASN A 54 25.03 -4.45 -4.79
C ASN A 54 24.25 -4.65 -3.50
N ARG A 55 23.98 -3.53 -2.82
CA ARG A 55 23.34 -3.49 -1.51
C ARG A 55 21.81 -3.47 -1.60
N GLY A 56 21.24 -3.78 -2.77
CA GLY A 56 19.81 -3.68 -3.02
C GLY A 56 19.40 -2.34 -3.60
N ASN A 57 18.25 -2.34 -4.28
CA ASN A 57 17.83 -1.20 -5.09
C ASN A 57 17.65 0.09 -4.28
N PHE A 58 17.16 0.02 -3.03
CA PHE A 58 16.98 1.22 -2.21
C PHE A 58 18.32 1.88 -1.85
N LEU A 59 19.29 1.09 -1.37
CA LEU A 59 20.59 1.63 -0.95
C LEU A 59 21.41 2.10 -2.15
N GLU A 60 21.38 1.36 -3.27
CA GLU A 60 22.05 1.76 -4.50
C GLU A 60 21.42 3.00 -5.13
N LEU A 61 20.09 3.12 -5.14
CA LEU A 61 19.41 4.30 -5.65
C LEU A 61 19.68 5.54 -4.77
N LEU A 62 19.70 5.36 -3.45
CA LEU A 62 20.03 6.44 -2.52
C LEU A 62 21.50 6.89 -2.67
N ASN A 63 22.42 5.94 -2.87
CA ASN A 63 23.81 6.23 -3.18
C ASN A 63 23.93 6.98 -4.51
N PHE A 64 23.21 6.53 -5.54
CA PHE A 64 23.12 7.21 -6.83
C PHE A 64 22.64 8.65 -6.67
N LEU A 65 21.55 8.91 -5.94
CA LEU A 65 21.08 10.28 -5.67
C LEU A 65 22.13 11.12 -4.94
N SER A 66 22.82 10.53 -3.97
CA SER A 66 23.88 11.21 -3.21
C SER A 66 25.05 11.61 -4.11
N CYS A 67 25.52 10.73 -4.99
CA CYS A 67 26.61 11.03 -5.93
C CYS A 67 26.30 12.17 -6.92
N HIS A 68 25.01 12.47 -7.16
CA HIS A 68 24.58 13.50 -8.09
C HIS A 68 24.07 14.77 -7.40
N ASN A 69 24.12 14.84 -6.07
CA ASN A 69 23.66 16.00 -5.31
C ASN A 69 24.49 16.20 -4.04
N GLU A 70 25.39 17.18 -4.08
CA GLU A 70 26.31 17.51 -2.98
C GLU A 70 25.60 17.76 -1.64
N LYS A 71 24.38 18.33 -1.66
CA LYS A 71 23.60 18.55 -0.43
C LYS A 71 23.17 17.22 0.17
N ILE A 72 22.63 16.31 -0.64
CA ILE A 72 22.24 14.97 -0.19
C ILE A 72 23.49 14.22 0.31
N GLU A 73 24.57 14.22 -0.46
CA GLU A 73 25.83 13.58 -0.06
C GLU A 73 26.31 14.08 1.32
N SER A 74 26.33 15.39 1.52
CA SER A 74 26.79 15.99 2.76
C SER A 74 25.94 15.59 3.96
N VAL A 75 24.60 15.60 3.85
CA VAL A 75 23.73 15.25 4.98
C VAL A 75 23.80 13.78 5.33
N PHE A 76 24.01 12.89 4.35
CA PHE A 76 24.14 11.45 4.62
C PHE A 76 25.52 11.05 5.16
N LYS A 77 26.60 11.73 4.72
CA LYS A 77 27.94 11.54 5.30
C LYS A 77 28.02 12.02 6.74
N ASN A 78 27.37 13.15 7.04
CA ASN A 78 27.39 13.75 8.38
C ASN A 78 26.32 13.16 9.33
N ALA A 79 25.39 12.35 8.80
CA ALA A 79 24.39 11.66 9.60
C ALA A 79 25.02 10.64 10.54
N SER A 80 24.61 10.66 11.81
CA SER A 80 24.82 9.52 12.70
C SER A 80 24.10 8.28 12.15
N ASP A 81 24.60 7.08 12.43
CA ASP A 81 24.05 5.84 11.87
C ASP A 81 22.55 5.64 12.20
N ASN A 82 22.11 6.12 13.37
CA ASN A 82 20.71 6.08 13.79
C ASN A 82 19.80 7.13 13.09
N ASN A 83 20.36 8.03 12.29
CA ASN A 83 19.62 9.09 11.59
C ASN A 83 19.73 8.98 10.06
N LYS A 84 20.35 7.91 9.54
CA LYS A 84 20.47 7.73 8.08
C LYS A 84 19.16 7.37 7.38
N LEU A 85 18.11 6.99 8.12
CA LEU A 85 16.83 6.54 7.56
C LEU A 85 16.94 5.36 6.58
N THR A 86 18.09 4.68 6.56
CA THR A 86 18.37 3.54 5.69
C THR A 86 17.96 2.21 6.28
N ALA A 87 17.59 2.18 7.56
CA ALA A 87 17.26 0.95 8.25
C ALA A 87 16.01 0.28 7.63
N PRO A 88 15.99 -1.06 7.52
CA PRO A 88 14.88 -1.72 6.84
C PRO A 88 13.52 -1.56 7.53
N SER A 89 13.50 -1.34 8.84
CA SER A 89 12.28 -0.99 9.59
C SER A 89 11.76 0.40 9.23
N ILE A 90 12.65 1.39 9.10
CA ILE A 90 12.29 2.76 8.73
C ILE A 90 11.75 2.81 7.30
N GLN A 91 12.38 2.07 6.36
CA GLN A 91 11.87 1.93 5.00
C GLN A 91 10.43 1.39 5.01
N LYS A 92 10.16 0.36 5.84
CA LYS A 92 8.82 -0.20 5.99
C LYS A 92 7.84 0.82 6.56
N ASP A 93 8.23 1.62 7.55
CA ASP A 93 7.37 2.66 8.13
C ASP A 93 7.02 3.74 7.11
N ILE A 94 7.99 4.18 6.29
CA ILE A 94 7.75 5.16 5.23
C ILE A 94 6.84 4.56 4.14
N THR A 95 7.07 3.30 3.74
CA THR A 95 6.20 2.60 2.78
C THR A 95 4.78 2.45 3.32
N ASN A 96 4.61 2.12 4.60
CA ASN A 96 3.30 2.06 5.25
C ASN A 96 2.61 3.43 5.24
N ALA A 97 3.34 4.50 5.53
CA ALA A 97 2.80 5.86 5.45
C ALA A 97 2.37 6.21 4.03
N CYS A 98 3.16 5.85 3.01
CA CYS A 98 2.80 6.02 1.60
C CYS A 98 1.51 5.25 1.25
N SER A 99 1.39 4.00 1.71
CA SER A 99 0.20 3.17 1.50
C SER A 99 -1.04 3.81 2.13
N VAL A 100 -0.97 4.22 3.39
CA VAL A 100 -2.08 4.89 4.10
C VAL A 100 -2.50 6.19 3.40
N LEU A 101 -1.55 7.02 2.99
CA LEU A 101 -1.84 8.27 2.28
C LEU A 101 -2.43 8.04 0.89
N THR A 102 -1.98 7.00 0.20
CA THR A 102 -2.50 6.60 -1.12
C THR A 102 -3.95 6.11 -0.99
N LEU A 103 -4.24 5.25 -0.01
CA LEU A 103 -5.60 4.81 0.29
C LEU A 103 -6.49 5.99 0.65
N LYS A 104 -6.03 6.90 1.51
CA LYS A 104 -6.78 8.12 1.85
C LYS A 104 -7.09 8.96 0.61
N ALA A 105 -6.14 9.11 -0.32
CA ALA A 105 -6.37 9.82 -1.56
C ALA A 105 -7.41 9.13 -2.45
N ILE A 106 -7.39 7.79 -2.54
CA ILE A 106 -8.40 7.00 -3.27
C ILE A 106 -9.79 7.20 -2.66
N ILE A 107 -9.91 7.15 -1.33
CA ILE A 107 -11.20 7.34 -0.64
C ILE A 107 -11.73 8.77 -0.82
N LEU A 108 -10.84 9.77 -0.77
CA LEU A 108 -11.20 11.16 -1.07
C LEU A 108 -11.63 11.36 -2.53
N GLU A 109 -10.95 10.71 -3.49
CA GLU A 109 -11.32 10.73 -4.92
C GLU A 109 -12.68 10.06 -5.18
N LEU A 110 -13.01 9.01 -4.41
CA LEU A 110 -14.30 8.33 -4.46
C LEU A 110 -15.44 9.18 -3.85
N GLY A 111 -15.17 9.94 -2.80
CA GLY A 111 -16.17 10.78 -2.12
C GLY A 111 -17.36 9.96 -1.59
N GLU A 112 -18.58 10.41 -1.87
CA GLU A 112 -19.84 9.72 -1.51
C GLU A 112 -20.47 8.89 -2.65
N GLU A 113 -19.75 8.73 -3.76
CA GLU A 113 -20.27 8.07 -4.96
C GLU A 113 -20.42 6.54 -4.77
N PRO A 114 -21.35 5.91 -5.49
CA PRO A 114 -21.45 4.46 -5.52
C PRO A 114 -20.20 3.84 -6.16
N PHE A 115 -19.87 2.62 -5.73
CA PHE A 115 -18.73 1.88 -6.25
C PHE A 115 -19.05 0.41 -6.45
N ALA A 116 -18.20 -0.27 -7.23
CA ALA A 116 -18.15 -1.72 -7.32
C ALA A 116 -16.87 -2.24 -6.65
N VAL A 117 -16.95 -3.45 -6.10
CA VAL A 117 -15.78 -4.16 -5.56
C VAL A 117 -15.31 -5.20 -6.56
N LEU A 118 -14.02 -5.25 -6.80
CA LEU A 118 -13.36 -6.24 -7.62
C LEU A 118 -12.45 -7.09 -6.72
N VAL A 119 -12.60 -8.40 -6.79
CA VAL A 119 -11.91 -9.31 -5.89
C VAL A 119 -11.33 -10.49 -6.67
N ASP A 120 -10.08 -10.79 -6.40
CA ASP A 120 -9.35 -11.91 -7.02
C ASP A 120 -8.64 -12.72 -5.95
N GLU A 121 -8.69 -14.03 -6.11
CA GLU A 121 -8.08 -14.97 -5.17
C GLU A 121 -6.78 -15.52 -5.75
N ALA A 122 -5.76 -15.59 -4.91
CA ALA A 122 -4.49 -16.18 -5.25
C ALA A 122 -3.95 -17.01 -4.09
N ARG A 123 -3.14 -18.01 -4.40
CA ARG A 123 -2.33 -18.73 -3.42
C ARG A 123 -0.91 -18.21 -3.49
N ASP A 124 -0.34 -17.89 -2.33
CA ASP A 124 1.06 -17.53 -2.26
C ASP A 124 2.01 -18.74 -2.28
N VAL A 125 3.30 -18.46 -2.38
CA VAL A 125 4.37 -19.47 -2.41
C VAL A 125 4.46 -20.31 -1.13
N SER A 126 3.84 -19.86 -0.04
CA SER A 126 3.73 -20.58 1.22
C SER A 126 2.42 -21.35 1.35
N TYR A 127 1.67 -21.52 0.24
CA TYR A 127 0.36 -22.17 0.17
C TYR A 127 -0.71 -21.51 1.03
N LYS A 128 -0.58 -20.21 1.34
CA LYS A 128 -1.61 -19.45 2.04
C LYS A 128 -2.52 -18.75 1.05
N GLU A 129 -3.80 -18.74 1.36
CA GLU A 129 -4.82 -18.09 0.56
C GLU A 129 -4.76 -16.57 0.76
N GLN A 130 -4.81 -15.83 -0.34
CA GLN A 130 -4.79 -14.38 -0.37
C GLN A 130 -5.89 -13.85 -1.29
N MET A 131 -6.38 -12.67 -0.96
CA MET A 131 -7.44 -12.00 -1.69
C MET A 131 -7.00 -10.58 -2.03
N ALA A 132 -6.82 -10.29 -3.32
CA ALA A 132 -6.57 -8.95 -3.82
C ALA A 132 -7.90 -8.22 -4.02
N VAL A 133 -8.00 -6.99 -3.51
CA VAL A 133 -9.21 -6.19 -3.54
C VAL A 133 -8.94 -4.86 -4.23
N ALA A 134 -9.82 -4.50 -5.16
CA ALA A 134 -9.84 -3.22 -5.84
C ALA A 134 -11.26 -2.63 -5.84
N LEU A 135 -11.34 -1.30 -5.94
CA LEU A 135 -12.58 -0.57 -6.15
C LEU A 135 -12.67 -0.15 -7.60
N ARG A 136 -13.88 -0.17 -8.15
CA ARG A 136 -14.21 0.39 -9.46
C ARG A 136 -15.30 1.42 -9.31
N TYR A 137 -15.07 2.65 -9.76
CA TYR A 137 -16.02 3.75 -9.65
C TYR A 137 -15.84 4.77 -10.77
N VAL A 138 -16.76 5.71 -10.88
CA VAL A 138 -16.70 6.80 -11.85
C VAL A 138 -16.29 8.07 -11.10
N ASN A 139 -15.24 8.75 -11.54
CA ASN A 139 -14.83 10.02 -10.92
C ASN A 139 -15.70 11.19 -11.40
N GLU A 140 -15.48 12.37 -10.82
CA GLU A 140 -16.19 13.61 -11.17
C GLU A 140 -16.10 13.99 -12.66
N ARG A 141 -15.12 13.45 -13.40
CA ARG A 141 -14.95 13.68 -14.84
C ARG A 141 -15.71 12.67 -15.71
N GLY A 142 -16.46 11.75 -15.10
CA GLY A 142 -17.13 10.67 -15.81
C GLY A 142 -16.21 9.54 -16.27
N CYS A 143 -14.96 9.48 -15.79
CA CYS A 143 -14.01 8.42 -16.13
C CYS A 143 -14.17 7.23 -15.18
N VAL A 144 -14.25 6.01 -15.75
CA VAL A 144 -14.18 4.77 -14.97
C VAL A 144 -12.76 4.58 -14.47
N LEU A 145 -12.61 4.48 -13.15
CA LEU A 145 -11.35 4.23 -12.48
C LEU A 145 -11.39 2.88 -11.76
N GLU A 146 -10.26 2.19 -11.77
CA GLU A 146 -10.02 1.00 -10.96
C GLU A 146 -8.82 1.29 -10.04
N ARG A 147 -9.04 1.11 -8.73
CA ARG A 147 -8.10 1.46 -7.67
C ARG A 147 -7.88 0.26 -6.75
N PHE A 148 -6.68 -0.28 -6.76
CA PHE A 148 -6.28 -1.32 -5.83
C PHE A 148 -6.27 -0.77 -4.40
N ILE A 149 -6.86 -1.50 -3.46
CA ILE A 149 -6.96 -1.08 -2.05
C ILE A 149 -6.27 -2.03 -1.07
N GLY A 150 -5.83 -3.21 -1.52
CA GLY A 150 -4.99 -4.08 -0.70
C GLY A 150 -5.08 -5.55 -1.03
N ILE A 151 -4.18 -6.32 -0.41
CA ILE A 151 -4.22 -7.77 -0.33
C ILE A 151 -4.56 -8.15 1.10
N VAL A 152 -5.45 -9.12 1.27
CA VAL A 152 -5.83 -9.68 2.56
C VAL A 152 -5.50 -11.15 2.59
N HIS A 153 -4.79 -11.57 3.64
CA HIS A 153 -4.63 -12.98 3.94
C HIS A 153 -5.92 -13.52 4.54
N VAL A 154 -6.44 -14.61 3.96
CA VAL A 154 -7.63 -15.28 4.44
C VAL A 154 -7.26 -16.69 4.91
N SER A 155 -7.96 -17.21 5.91
CA SER A 155 -7.73 -18.56 6.43
C SER A 155 -8.09 -19.63 5.40
N ASP A 156 -9.08 -19.33 4.57
CA ASP A 156 -9.64 -20.18 3.54
C ASP A 156 -10.38 -19.32 2.50
N THR A 157 -10.71 -19.93 1.36
CA THR A 157 -11.45 -19.31 0.26
C THR A 157 -12.95 -19.55 0.35
N THR A 158 -13.49 -19.77 1.56
CA THR A 158 -14.94 -19.87 1.71
C THR A 158 -15.58 -18.48 1.56
N ALA A 159 -16.79 -18.45 1.01
CA ALA A 159 -17.54 -17.21 0.82
C ALA A 159 -17.75 -16.41 2.13
N ILE A 160 -17.82 -17.08 3.28
CA ILE A 160 -17.96 -16.43 4.58
C ILE A 160 -16.67 -15.69 4.98
N SER A 161 -15.53 -16.37 4.87
CA SER A 161 -14.23 -15.79 5.19
C SER A 161 -13.89 -14.61 4.28
N LEU A 162 -14.18 -14.72 2.98
CA LEU A 162 -13.96 -13.65 2.01
C LEU A 162 -14.87 -12.44 2.28
N LYS A 163 -16.15 -12.67 2.63
CA LYS A 163 -17.08 -11.61 3.03
C LYS A 163 -16.58 -10.86 4.26
N ALA A 164 -16.17 -11.59 5.30
CA ALA A 164 -15.65 -10.98 6.52
C ALA A 164 -14.39 -10.15 6.26
N ALA A 165 -13.51 -10.61 5.37
CA ALA A 165 -12.34 -9.88 4.93
C ALA A 165 -12.70 -8.57 4.19
N ILE A 166 -13.67 -8.60 3.27
CA ILE A 166 -14.17 -7.40 2.57
C ILE A 166 -14.77 -6.40 3.56
N GLU A 167 -15.63 -6.87 4.47
CA GLU A 167 -16.26 -6.03 5.50
C GLU A 167 -15.21 -5.38 6.42
N SER A 168 -14.16 -6.12 6.77
CA SER A 168 -13.04 -5.60 7.56
C SER A 168 -12.28 -4.49 6.84
N ILE A 169 -11.97 -4.68 5.55
CA ILE A 169 -11.32 -3.62 4.74
C ILE A 169 -12.23 -2.40 4.66
N PHE A 170 -13.51 -2.58 4.35
CA PHE A 170 -14.45 -1.47 4.21
C PHE A 170 -14.59 -0.69 5.51
N ALA A 171 -14.69 -1.37 6.64
CA ALA A 171 -14.69 -0.74 7.96
C ALA A 171 -13.40 0.06 8.20
N SER A 172 -12.23 -0.49 7.86
CA SER A 172 -10.94 0.20 8.04
C SER A 172 -10.80 1.47 7.18
N LEU A 173 -11.46 1.49 6.00
CA LEU A 173 -11.44 2.60 5.06
C LEU A 173 -12.64 3.57 5.24
N GLY A 174 -13.55 3.28 6.17
CA GLY A 174 -14.77 4.07 6.37
C GLY A 174 -15.80 3.93 5.23
N LEU A 175 -15.71 2.87 4.44
CA LEU A 175 -16.64 2.61 3.33
C LEU A 175 -17.91 1.94 3.83
N SER A 176 -19.05 2.49 3.43
CA SER A 176 -20.34 1.87 3.71
C SER A 176 -20.68 0.84 2.64
N ILE A 177 -21.00 -0.39 3.07
CA ILE A 177 -21.49 -1.41 2.14
C ILE A 177 -22.74 -0.93 1.39
N SER A 178 -23.58 -0.07 1.98
CA SER A 178 -24.81 0.47 1.34
C SER A 178 -24.59 1.20 0.00
N ARG A 179 -23.36 1.67 -0.24
CA ARG A 179 -22.93 2.34 -1.47
C ARG A 179 -22.39 1.37 -2.52
N LEU A 180 -22.23 0.09 -2.17
CA LEU A 180 -21.83 -0.96 -3.11
C LEU A 180 -22.96 -1.17 -4.12
N ARG A 181 -22.66 -0.95 -5.40
CA ARG A 181 -23.60 -1.13 -6.52
C ARG A 181 -23.14 -2.17 -7.53
N GLY A 182 -21.93 -2.68 -7.37
CA GLY A 182 -21.50 -3.80 -8.18
C GLY A 182 -20.43 -4.66 -7.55
N GLN A 183 -20.29 -5.85 -8.11
CA GLN A 183 -19.26 -6.79 -7.69
C GLN A 183 -18.70 -7.52 -8.90
N GLY A 184 -17.40 -7.76 -8.87
CA GLY A 184 -16.67 -8.51 -9.89
C GLY A 184 -15.76 -9.50 -9.21
N TYR A 185 -16.00 -10.78 -9.44
CA TYR A 185 -15.19 -11.86 -8.91
C TYR A 185 -14.59 -12.70 -10.03
N ASP A 186 -13.47 -13.32 -9.74
CA ASP A 186 -12.92 -14.39 -10.57
C ASP A 186 -13.93 -15.57 -10.69
N GLY A 187 -13.75 -16.42 -11.71
CA GLY A 187 -14.69 -17.49 -12.04
C GLY A 187 -14.66 -18.70 -11.10
N ALA A 188 -14.00 -18.63 -9.94
CA ALA A 188 -13.97 -19.73 -9.00
C ALA A 188 -15.36 -20.04 -8.44
N SER A 189 -15.62 -21.32 -8.16
CA SER A 189 -16.92 -21.80 -7.67
C SER A 189 -17.35 -21.15 -6.35
N ASN A 190 -16.38 -20.82 -5.48
CA ASN A 190 -16.62 -20.16 -4.20
C ASN A 190 -16.97 -18.68 -4.34
N MET A 191 -16.68 -18.10 -5.50
CA MET A 191 -16.93 -16.70 -5.82
C MET A 191 -18.24 -16.48 -6.56
N GLN A 192 -18.51 -17.29 -7.59
CA GLN A 192 -19.68 -17.13 -8.46
C GLN A 192 -20.81 -18.14 -8.19
N GLY A 193 -20.66 -19.03 -7.21
CA GLY A 193 -21.63 -20.07 -6.88
C GLY A 193 -23.04 -19.54 -6.57
N GLN A 194 -24.04 -20.09 -7.25
CA GLN A 194 -25.45 -19.65 -7.22
C GLN A 194 -26.14 -19.77 -5.84
N PHE A 195 -25.65 -20.65 -4.96
CA PHE A 195 -26.30 -20.93 -3.67
C PHE A 195 -25.44 -20.54 -2.45
N ASN A 196 -24.12 -20.70 -2.53
CA ASN A 196 -23.18 -20.47 -1.43
C ASN A 196 -21.92 -19.69 -1.85
N GLY A 197 -21.89 -19.11 -3.05
CA GLY A 197 -20.77 -18.29 -3.50
C GLY A 197 -20.80 -16.91 -2.85
N LEU A 198 -19.63 -16.26 -2.72
CA LEU A 198 -19.47 -14.91 -2.17
C LEU A 198 -20.45 -13.92 -2.80
N LYS A 199 -20.63 -14.03 -4.12
CA LYS A 199 -21.66 -13.34 -4.90
C LYS A 199 -23.02 -13.37 -4.22
N SER A 200 -23.52 -14.57 -3.94
CA SER A 200 -24.87 -14.80 -3.43
C SER A 200 -25.04 -14.29 -1.99
N ILE A 201 -24.00 -14.40 -1.16
CA ILE A 201 -24.04 -13.95 0.23
C ILE A 201 -24.05 -12.42 0.33
N ILE A 202 -23.28 -11.72 -0.52
CA ILE A 202 -23.31 -10.25 -0.55
C ILE A 202 -24.63 -9.75 -1.19
N PHE A 203 -25.17 -10.45 -2.20
CA PHE A 203 -26.46 -10.16 -2.81
C PHE A 203 -27.65 -10.23 -1.83
N GLN A 204 -27.69 -11.22 -0.93
CA GLN A 204 -28.80 -11.36 0.02
C GLN A 204 -28.95 -10.17 0.98
N GLY A 205 -27.93 -9.32 1.11
CA GLY A 205 -27.98 -8.10 1.92
C GLY A 205 -28.41 -6.83 1.17
N GLN A 206 -28.53 -6.83 -0.17
CA GLN A 206 -28.73 -5.60 -0.96
C GLN A 206 -29.55 -5.76 -2.25
N GLU A 207 -30.62 -4.97 -2.37
CA GLU A 207 -31.60 -5.02 -3.49
C GLU A 207 -31.10 -4.47 -4.84
N LEU A 208 -29.96 -3.77 -4.92
CA LEU A 208 -29.53 -3.01 -6.11
C LEU A 208 -28.10 -3.30 -6.59
N LEU A 209 -27.59 -4.51 -6.36
CA LEU A 209 -26.26 -4.93 -6.82
C LEU A 209 -26.29 -5.39 -8.29
N ALA A 210 -25.37 -4.89 -9.11
CA ALA A 210 -25.17 -5.34 -10.48
C ALA A 210 -23.88 -6.17 -10.62
N ASP A 211 -23.92 -7.20 -11.47
CA ASP A 211 -22.73 -7.98 -11.80
C ASP A 211 -21.86 -7.20 -12.79
N THR A 212 -20.56 -7.09 -12.48
CA THR A 212 -19.57 -6.50 -13.39
C THR A 212 -18.52 -7.55 -13.78
N HIS A 213 -18.23 -7.65 -15.08
CA HIS A 213 -17.19 -8.56 -15.56
C HIS A 213 -15.81 -8.11 -15.07
N PHE A 214 -15.12 -9.02 -14.39
CA PHE A 214 -13.76 -8.83 -13.90
C PHE A 214 -12.74 -9.23 -14.98
N CYS A 215 -11.94 -8.27 -15.46
CA CYS A 215 -10.85 -8.55 -16.40
C CYS A 215 -9.53 -8.72 -15.64
N ARG A 216 -9.08 -9.97 -15.51
CA ARG A 216 -7.87 -10.44 -14.78
C ARG A 216 -6.55 -9.68 -14.98
N LYS A 217 -6.41 -8.78 -15.97
CA LYS A 217 -5.11 -8.21 -16.36
C LYS A 217 -4.48 -7.26 -15.34
N ILE A 218 -5.25 -6.69 -14.41
CA ILE A 218 -4.73 -5.65 -13.49
C ILE A 218 -4.03 -6.26 -12.26
N ILE A 219 -4.44 -7.44 -11.80
CA ILE A 219 -3.94 -7.99 -10.52
C ILE A 219 -2.64 -8.79 -10.67
N TYR A 220 -2.41 -9.46 -11.81
CA TYR A 220 -1.12 -10.13 -12.06
C TYR A 220 0.09 -9.18 -12.07
N PHE A 221 -0.11 -7.90 -12.41
CA PHE A 221 0.97 -6.91 -12.35
C PHE A 221 1.35 -6.53 -10.91
N TRP A 222 0.42 -6.67 -9.96
CA TRP A 222 0.64 -6.36 -8.54
C TRP A 222 1.06 -7.59 -7.72
N LEU A 223 0.55 -8.78 -8.05
CA LEU A 223 0.94 -10.04 -7.42
C LEU A 223 2.33 -10.52 -7.86
N GLY A 224 2.84 -10.07 -9.01
CA GLY A 224 4.18 -10.42 -9.54
C GLY A 224 5.33 -9.59 -8.96
N CYS A 225 5.06 -8.62 -8.09
CA CYS A 225 6.08 -7.97 -7.28
C CYS A 225 6.30 -8.81 -6.02
N ASP A 226 7.09 -9.87 -6.18
CA ASP A 226 7.45 -10.82 -5.13
C ASP A 226 7.92 -10.13 -3.83
N LEU A 227 7.42 -10.69 -2.72
CA LEU A 227 7.94 -10.59 -1.35
C LEU A 227 9.39 -11.09 -1.24
#